data_AF-A0A8H6ZR43-F1
#
_entry.id   AF-A0A8H6ZR43-F1
#
_cell.length_a   1.000
_cell.length_b   1.000
_cell.length_c   1.000
_cell.angle_alpha   90.00
_cell.angle_beta   90.00
_cell.angle_gamma   90.00
#
_symmetry.space_group_name_H-M   'P 1'
#
loop_
_entity.id
_entity.type
_entity.pdbx_description
1 polymer ?
#
loop_
_entity_poly.entity_id
_entity_poly.type
_entity_poly.pdbx_seq_one_letter_code
_entity_poly.pdbx_strand_id
1 'polypeptide(L)'
;MATTKKAAESTLYHLSSKGIWKKFRDVVAVNPEISTGLPIASINRYPPPGSRPEKYNTPATKASDPAQNPYWKRDVRRAYPKLSVVTQLELSSLLIEHSQAPSVAAPAAEGKETAVSAVPKEVPDLSAAIATVTSANKVYTESKLPPAIPTSYKRWIPKRAPDAPHDPSAFFPLKQYI
;
A
#
# COMPACT_ATOMS: atom_id res chain seq x y z
N MET A 1 -2.74 16.32 29.88
CA MET A 1 -3.51 15.14 30.34
C MET A 1 -2.84 13.91 29.76
N ALA A 2 -2.22 13.09 30.61
CA ALA A 2 -1.59 11.85 30.18
C ALA A 2 -2.66 10.95 29.55
N THR A 3 -2.35 10.37 28.39
CA THR A 3 -3.13 9.28 27.81
C THR A 3 -3.33 8.22 28.89
N THR A 4 -4.57 8.06 29.37
CA THR A 4 -4.95 6.98 30.29
C THR A 4 -4.33 5.69 29.78
N LYS A 5 -3.44 5.07 30.57
CA LYS A 5 -2.94 3.73 30.32
C LYS A 5 -4.18 2.84 30.14
N LYS A 6 -4.57 2.56 28.90
CA LYS A 6 -5.46 1.43 28.59
C LYS A 6 -4.63 0.15 28.69
N ALA A 7 -3.96 -0.06 29.82
CA ALA A 7 -3.48 -1.38 30.16
C ALA A 7 -4.76 -2.19 30.38
N ALA A 8 -5.00 -3.18 29.53
CA ALA A 8 -6.05 -4.14 29.82
C ALA A 8 -5.79 -4.69 31.22
N GLU A 9 -6.80 -4.65 32.09
CA GLU A 9 -6.77 -5.25 33.42
C GLU A 9 -6.08 -6.61 33.34
N SER A 10 -4.89 -6.71 33.93
CA SER A 10 -4.01 -7.86 33.71
C SER A 10 -4.62 -9.17 34.21
N THR A 11 -5.61 -9.08 35.08
CA THR A 11 -6.31 -10.23 35.66
C THR A 11 -7.62 -10.58 34.95
N LEU A 12 -8.08 -9.80 33.96
CA LEU A 12 -9.42 -9.95 33.38
C LEU A 12 -9.64 -11.29 32.66
N TYR A 13 -8.64 -11.78 31.93
CA TYR A 13 -8.71 -13.04 31.18
C TYR A 13 -7.75 -14.11 31.70
N HIS A 14 -7.10 -13.84 32.83
CA HIS A 14 -6.11 -14.72 33.43
C HIS A 14 -6.54 -15.21 34.82
N LEU A 15 -6.18 -16.45 35.15
CA LEU A 15 -6.41 -17.00 36.47
C LEU A 15 -5.62 -16.20 37.51
N SER A 16 -6.32 -15.55 38.44
CA SER A 16 -5.73 -14.77 39.51
C SER A 16 -5.95 -15.42 40.88
N SER A 17 -4.98 -15.22 41.78
CA SER A 17 -5.08 -15.63 43.18
C SER A 17 -6.22 -14.87 43.88
N LYS A 18 -6.95 -15.55 44.77
CA LYS A 18 -8.06 -14.98 45.56
C LYS A 18 -7.78 -15.11 47.06
N GLY A 19 -8.45 -14.29 47.87
CA GLY A 19 -8.34 -14.34 49.34
C GLY A 19 -6.95 -13.97 49.87
N ILE A 20 -6.46 -14.74 50.85
CA ILE A 20 -5.18 -14.49 51.52
C ILE A 20 -4.00 -14.54 50.53
N TRP A 21 -4.04 -15.48 49.58
CA TRP A 21 -2.99 -15.64 48.56
C TRP A 21 -2.88 -14.45 47.61
N LYS A 22 -3.96 -13.70 47.39
CA LYS A 22 -3.90 -12.44 46.64
C LYS A 22 -3.09 -11.39 47.40
N LYS A 23 -3.42 -11.18 48.67
CA LYS A 23 -2.70 -10.21 49.52
C LYS A 23 -1.22 -10.55 49.64
N PHE A 24 -0.88 -11.83 49.74
CA PHE A 24 0.51 -12.29 49.74
C PHE A 24 1.22 -11.95 48.43
N ARG A 25 0.61 -12.30 47.28
CA ARG A 25 1.17 -11.96 45.95
C ARG A 25 1.38 -10.46 45.79
N ASP A 26 0.41 -9.65 46.19
CA ASP A 26 0.45 -8.19 46.04
C ASP A 26 1.61 -7.55 46.83
N VAL A 27 2.07 -8.20 47.91
CA VAL A 27 3.23 -7.76 48.73
C VAL A 27 4.56 -8.30 48.20
N VAL A 28 4.59 -9.53 47.68
CA VAL A 28 5.84 -10.23 47.32
C VAL A 28 6.23 -10.01 45.85
N ALA A 29 5.28 -9.78 44.95
CA ALA A 29 5.56 -9.60 43.53
C ALA A 29 6.22 -8.25 43.25
N VAL A 30 7.26 -8.24 42.40
CA VAL A 30 7.96 -7.01 41.95
C VAL A 30 7.00 -6.02 41.28
N ASN A 31 6.05 -6.54 40.50
CA ASN A 31 4.98 -5.75 39.93
C ASN A 31 3.64 -6.45 40.17
N PRO A 32 2.78 -5.95 41.08
CA PRO A 32 1.49 -6.58 41.38
C PRO A 32 0.50 -6.45 40.21
N GLU A 33 0.72 -5.53 39.27
CA GLU A 33 -0.10 -5.38 38.07
C GLU A 33 0.18 -6.45 37.00
N ILE A 34 1.18 -7.32 37.17
CA ILE A 34 1.46 -8.39 36.20
C ILE A 34 0.50 -9.58 36.39
N SER A 35 0.10 -10.22 35.28
CA SER A 35 -0.75 -11.42 35.28
C SER A 35 0.06 -12.72 35.50
N THR A 36 -0.62 -13.84 35.75
CA THR A 36 0.00 -15.19 35.78
C THR A 36 0.22 -15.78 34.39
N GLY A 37 -0.34 -15.17 33.34
CA GLY A 37 -0.33 -15.71 31.98
C GLY A 37 -1.23 -16.93 31.76
N LEU A 38 -1.91 -17.45 32.78
CA LEU A 38 -2.77 -18.63 32.66
C LEU A 38 -4.17 -18.21 32.21
N PRO A 39 -4.65 -18.57 31.00
CA PRO A 39 -5.96 -18.14 30.54
C PRO A 39 -7.10 -18.87 31.30
N ILE A 40 -8.22 -18.17 31.51
CA ILE A 40 -9.40 -18.77 32.17
C ILE A 40 -10.03 -19.81 31.23
N ALA A 41 -10.10 -21.07 31.66
CA ALA A 41 -10.57 -22.19 30.84
C ALA A 41 -12.04 -22.08 30.37
N SER A 42 -12.90 -21.42 31.15
CA SER A 42 -14.32 -21.22 30.80
C SER A 42 -14.57 -20.12 29.77
N ILE A 43 -13.56 -19.30 29.47
CA ILE A 43 -13.66 -18.18 28.52
C ILE A 43 -12.77 -18.44 27.31
N ASN A 44 -11.53 -18.87 27.56
CA ASN A 44 -10.57 -19.13 26.51
C ASN A 44 -10.94 -20.42 25.76
N ARG A 45 -11.22 -20.29 24.46
CA ARG A 45 -11.57 -21.42 23.57
C ARG A 45 -12.79 -22.22 24.06
N TYR A 46 -13.71 -21.55 24.74
CA TYR A 46 -14.97 -22.13 25.19
C TYR A 46 -16.16 -21.34 24.64
N PRO A 47 -17.13 -21.97 23.95
CA PRO A 47 -17.14 -23.37 23.53
C PRO A 47 -16.00 -23.71 22.55
N PRO A 48 -15.61 -24.99 22.43
CA PRO A 48 -14.59 -25.38 21.47
C PRO A 48 -15.05 -25.03 20.05
N PRO A 49 -14.11 -24.75 19.11
CA PRO A 49 -14.46 -24.31 17.76
C PRO A 49 -15.49 -25.20 17.03
N GLY A 50 -15.45 -26.52 17.26
CA GLY A 50 -16.40 -27.48 16.66
C GLY A 50 -17.79 -27.55 17.31
N SER A 51 -18.02 -26.83 18.41
CA SER A 51 -19.30 -26.80 19.13
C SER A 51 -19.83 -25.38 19.30
N ARG A 52 -19.42 -24.46 18.42
CA ARG A 52 -19.95 -23.10 18.37
C ARG A 52 -21.44 -23.15 17.96
N PRO A 53 -22.34 -22.49 18.69
CA PRO A 53 -23.77 -22.44 18.32
C PRO A 53 -24.05 -21.52 17.13
N GLU A 54 -23.11 -20.62 16.82
CA GLU A 54 -23.19 -19.66 15.73
C GLU A 54 -23.21 -20.40 14.38
N LYS A 55 -24.26 -20.14 13.59
CA LYS A 55 -24.32 -20.63 12.21
C LYS A 55 -23.55 -19.68 11.31
N TYR A 56 -22.52 -20.19 10.65
CA TYR A 56 -21.81 -19.42 9.64
C TYR A 56 -22.76 -19.08 8.48
N ASN A 57 -22.82 -17.80 8.12
CA ASN A 57 -23.42 -17.34 6.88
C ASN A 57 -22.34 -16.62 6.09
N THR A 58 -22.26 -16.89 4.78
CA THR A 58 -21.30 -16.22 3.90
C THR A 58 -21.65 -14.74 3.81
N PRO A 59 -20.72 -13.81 4.08
CA PRO A 59 -21.02 -12.39 3.99
C PRO A 59 -21.38 -12.02 2.54
N ALA A 60 -22.51 -11.35 2.37
CA ALA A 60 -22.94 -10.89 1.06
C ALA A 60 -22.00 -9.78 0.57
N THR A 61 -21.51 -9.92 -0.65
CA THR A 61 -20.77 -8.87 -1.36
C THR A 61 -21.58 -8.42 -2.59
N LYS A 62 -21.15 -7.36 -3.28
CA LYS A 62 -21.77 -6.98 -4.56
C LYS A 62 -21.77 -8.12 -5.59
N ALA A 63 -20.86 -9.09 -5.45
CA ALA A 63 -20.80 -10.26 -6.33
C ALA A 63 -21.90 -11.31 -6.01
N SER A 64 -22.62 -11.19 -4.90
CA SER A 64 -23.66 -12.13 -4.47
C SER A 64 -25.06 -11.83 -5.03
N ASP A 65 -25.24 -10.72 -5.76
CA ASP A 65 -26.53 -10.34 -6.35
C ASP A 65 -26.97 -11.38 -7.40
N PRO A 66 -28.16 -12.00 -7.28
CA PRO A 66 -28.68 -12.94 -8.27
C PRO A 66 -29.18 -12.25 -9.55
N ALA A 67 -29.52 -10.97 -9.50
CA ALA A 67 -30.01 -10.21 -10.65
C ALA A 67 -28.92 -9.27 -11.18
N GLN A 68 -28.94 -8.97 -12.48
CA GLN A 68 -28.07 -7.94 -13.10
C GLN A 68 -26.55 -8.07 -12.86
N ASN A 69 -26.11 -9.26 -12.47
CA ASN A 69 -24.73 -9.54 -12.13
C ASN A 69 -24.22 -10.64 -13.10
N PRO A 70 -23.81 -10.28 -14.33
CA PRO A 70 -23.15 -11.21 -15.24
C PRO A 70 -21.65 -11.34 -14.95
N TYR A 71 -21.09 -12.55 -15.09
CA TYR A 71 -19.70 -12.84 -14.71
C TYR A 71 -18.66 -12.04 -15.52
N TRP A 72 -18.90 -11.81 -16.81
CA TRP A 72 -17.95 -11.11 -17.69
C TRP A 72 -17.67 -9.66 -17.26
N LYS A 73 -18.62 -8.98 -16.59
CA LYS A 73 -18.42 -7.61 -16.05
C LYS A 73 -17.50 -7.59 -14.83
N ARG A 74 -17.38 -8.70 -14.11
CA ARG A 74 -16.53 -8.84 -12.91
C ARG A 74 -15.28 -9.69 -13.15
N ASP A 75 -15.06 -10.14 -14.39
CA ASP A 75 -13.94 -11.00 -14.74
C ASP A 75 -12.64 -10.19 -14.84
N VAL A 76 -12.04 -9.90 -13.68
CA VAL A 76 -10.74 -9.22 -13.56
C VAL A 76 -9.59 -10.09 -14.10
N ARG A 77 -9.76 -11.43 -14.09
CA ARG A 77 -8.72 -12.36 -14.56
C ARG A 77 -8.49 -12.22 -16.08
N ARG A 78 -9.55 -12.00 -16.86
CA ARG A 78 -9.43 -11.78 -18.32
C ARG A 78 -9.16 -10.32 -18.68
N ALA A 79 -9.59 -9.38 -17.83
CA ALA A 79 -9.32 -7.94 -18.00
C ALA A 79 -7.97 -7.51 -17.40
N TYR A 80 -6.91 -8.31 -17.59
CA TYR A 80 -5.58 -7.99 -17.08
C TYR A 80 -4.90 -6.93 -17.97
N PRO A 81 -4.08 -6.02 -17.41
CA PRO A 81 -3.31 -5.08 -18.20
C PRO A 81 -2.25 -5.83 -19.02
N LYS A 82 -2.17 -5.54 -20.32
CA LYS A 82 -1.16 -6.12 -21.22
C LYS A 82 0.19 -5.43 -20.99
N LEU A 83 1.27 -6.21 -21.06
CA LEU A 83 2.63 -5.70 -20.99
C LEU A 83 2.98 -4.99 -22.32
N SER A 84 3.28 -3.70 -22.27
CA SER A 84 3.81 -2.94 -23.40
C SER A 84 5.34 -3.04 -23.45
N VAL A 85 5.88 -3.66 -24.51
CA VAL A 85 7.32 -3.68 -24.79
C VAL A 85 7.59 -2.63 -25.86
N VAL A 86 8.64 -1.82 -25.67
CA VAL A 86 9.10 -0.84 -26.67
C VAL A 86 10.53 -1.20 -27.04
N THR A 87 10.74 -1.55 -28.30
CA THR A 87 12.07 -1.85 -28.86
C THR A 87 12.78 -0.58 -29.32
N GLN A 88 14.10 -0.66 -29.52
CA GLN A 88 14.91 0.48 -29.97
C GLN A 88 14.42 1.08 -31.30
N LEU A 89 13.97 0.24 -32.23
CA LEU A 89 13.45 0.65 -33.54
C LEU A 89 12.08 1.33 -33.44
N GLU A 90 11.19 0.81 -32.59
CA GLU A 90 9.90 1.45 -32.31
C GLU A 90 10.08 2.79 -31.59
N LEU A 91 11.07 2.90 -30.70
CA LEU A 91 11.37 4.15 -30.01
C LEU A 91 11.92 5.20 -30.98
N SER A 92 12.82 4.81 -31.90
CA SER A 92 13.38 5.75 -32.88
C SER A 92 12.34 6.24 -33.88
N SER A 93 11.41 5.39 -34.32
CA SER A 93 10.27 5.82 -35.16
C SER A 93 9.35 6.78 -34.41
N LEU A 94 8.98 6.46 -33.16
CA LEU A 94 8.13 7.32 -32.33
C LEU A 94 8.76 8.69 -32.06
N LEU A 95 10.07 8.75 -31.83
CA LEU A 95 10.77 10.02 -31.63
C LEU A 95 10.71 10.93 -32.87
N ILE A 96 10.89 10.36 -34.06
CA ILE A 96 10.85 11.13 -35.32
C ILE A 96 9.43 11.60 -35.61
N GLU A 97 8.43 10.72 -35.51
CA GLU A 97 7.02 11.06 -35.71
C GLU A 97 6.57 12.17 -34.76
N HIS A 98 6.92 12.07 -33.47
CA HIS A 98 6.54 13.06 -32.46
C HIS A 98 7.30 14.38 -32.59
N SER A 99 8.48 14.38 -33.23
CA SER A 99 9.22 15.61 -33.52
C SER A 99 8.63 16.41 -34.69
N GLN A 100 7.91 15.74 -35.59
CA GLN A 100 7.29 16.35 -36.79
C GLN A 100 5.81 16.71 -36.59
N ALA A 101 5.10 16.02 -35.69
CA ALA A 101 3.69 16.31 -35.42
C ALA A 101 3.52 17.46 -34.40
N PRO A 102 2.67 18.47 -34.67
CA PRO A 102 2.24 19.41 -33.64
C PRO A 102 1.48 18.65 -32.54
N SER A 103 1.61 19.11 -31.28
CA SER A 103 1.10 18.38 -30.09
C SER A 103 -0.31 17.86 -30.31
N VAL A 104 -0.49 16.54 -30.18
CA VAL A 104 -1.80 15.90 -30.30
C VAL A 104 -2.72 16.50 -29.25
N ALA A 105 -3.71 17.27 -29.69
CA ALA A 105 -4.77 17.79 -28.83
C ALA A 105 -5.53 16.61 -28.19
N ALA A 106 -6.03 16.82 -26.96
CA ALA A 106 -6.80 15.82 -26.22
C ALA A 106 -7.89 15.18 -27.12
N PRO A 107 -8.10 13.85 -27.05
CA PRO A 107 -8.98 13.16 -27.96
C PRO A 107 -10.40 13.71 -27.87
N ALA A 108 -10.84 14.44 -28.90
CA ALA A 108 -12.24 14.70 -29.15
C ALA A 108 -12.90 13.39 -29.60
N ALA A 109 -14.15 13.22 -29.16
CA ALA A 109 -14.94 12.00 -29.26
C ALA A 109 -14.94 11.34 -30.65
N GLU A 110 -14.92 10.00 -30.59
CA GLU A 110 -15.43 9.03 -31.56
C GLU A 110 -14.92 9.08 -33.01
N GLY A 111 -14.20 8.01 -33.39
CA GLY A 111 -14.36 7.44 -34.74
C GLY A 111 -13.43 7.93 -35.85
N LYS A 112 -12.16 8.25 -35.56
CA LYS A 112 -11.13 8.30 -36.60
C LYS A 112 -9.90 7.52 -36.18
N GLU A 113 -9.71 6.38 -36.81
CA GLU A 113 -8.45 5.66 -36.87
C GLU A 113 -7.38 6.64 -37.35
N THR A 114 -6.57 7.17 -36.42
CA THR A 114 -5.34 7.84 -36.78
C THR A 114 -4.41 6.76 -37.30
N ALA A 115 -4.39 6.62 -38.63
CA ALA A 115 -3.47 5.78 -39.35
C ALA A 115 -2.05 6.06 -38.85
N VAL A 116 -1.48 5.11 -38.11
CA VAL A 116 -0.04 5.01 -37.91
C VAL A 116 0.51 4.76 -39.31
N SER A 117 1.11 5.80 -39.89
CA SER A 117 1.57 5.77 -41.27
C SER A 117 2.79 4.85 -41.34
N ALA A 118 2.54 3.56 -41.57
CA ALA A 118 3.54 2.55 -41.84
C ALA A 118 4.19 2.81 -43.21
N VAL A 119 5.10 3.78 -43.28
CA VAL A 119 6.07 3.87 -44.37
C VAL A 119 7.40 3.38 -43.81
N PRO A 120 7.91 2.21 -44.23
CA PRO A 120 9.26 1.79 -43.89
C PRO A 120 10.26 2.63 -44.69
N LYS A 121 10.49 3.87 -44.24
CA LYS A 121 11.77 4.55 -44.51
C LYS A 121 12.76 3.95 -43.53
N GLU A 122 13.91 3.51 -44.02
CA GLU A 122 15.03 2.96 -43.22
C GLU A 122 15.11 3.69 -41.89
N VAL A 123 14.61 3.05 -40.83
CA VAL A 123 14.48 3.73 -39.54
C VAL A 123 15.91 3.92 -39.03
N PRO A 124 16.39 5.17 -38.89
CA PRO A 124 17.74 5.40 -38.46
C PRO A 124 17.93 4.80 -37.05
N ASP A 125 19.16 4.41 -36.76
CA ASP A 125 19.52 3.95 -35.41
C ASP A 125 19.10 5.01 -34.37
N LEU A 126 18.75 4.55 -33.16
CA LEU A 126 18.26 5.41 -32.08
C LEU A 126 19.22 6.57 -31.80
N SER A 127 20.53 6.33 -31.89
CA SER A 127 21.56 7.36 -31.74
C SER A 127 21.41 8.50 -32.76
N ALA A 128 21.22 8.15 -34.04
CA ALA A 128 21.01 9.09 -35.12
C ALA A 128 19.66 9.82 -34.99
N ALA A 129 18.60 9.12 -34.60
CA ALA A 129 17.29 9.73 -34.33
C ALA A 129 17.33 10.73 -33.17
N ILE A 130 18.08 10.46 -32.11
CA ILE A 130 18.27 11.41 -31.00
C ILE A 130 19.06 12.64 -31.48
N ALA A 131 20.10 12.45 -32.29
CA ALA A 131 20.92 13.54 -32.82
C ALA A 131 20.11 14.49 -33.73
N THR A 132 19.22 13.96 -34.56
CA THR A 132 18.34 14.77 -35.42
C THR A 132 17.33 15.57 -34.59
N VAL A 133 16.72 14.96 -33.57
CA VAL A 133 15.73 15.65 -32.71
C VAL A 133 16.40 16.72 -31.84
N THR A 134 17.56 16.42 -31.26
CA THR A 134 18.26 17.34 -30.35
C THR A 134 18.94 18.50 -31.07
N SER A 135 19.33 18.34 -32.34
CA SER A 135 19.84 19.44 -33.16
C SER A 135 18.74 20.42 -33.57
N ALA A 136 17.51 19.93 -33.80
CA ALA A 136 16.36 20.76 -34.14
C ALA A 136 15.70 21.40 -32.90
N ASN A 137 15.61 20.67 -31.78
CA ASN A 137 14.86 21.07 -30.59
C ASN A 137 15.65 20.84 -29.30
N LYS A 138 15.69 21.85 -28.41
CA LYS A 138 16.23 21.70 -27.07
C LYS A 138 15.21 20.97 -26.17
N VAL A 139 15.41 19.67 -25.95
CA VAL A 139 14.47 18.79 -25.24
C VAL A 139 14.32 19.15 -23.75
N TYR A 140 15.42 19.52 -23.09
CA TYR A 140 15.46 19.89 -21.68
C TYR A 140 16.04 21.30 -21.48
N THR A 141 15.38 22.09 -20.66
CA THR A 141 15.76 23.48 -20.30
C THR A 141 15.58 23.68 -18.79
N GLU A 142 15.99 24.82 -18.25
CA GLU A 142 15.75 25.16 -16.83
C GLU A 142 14.25 25.14 -16.47
N SER A 143 13.40 25.49 -17.43
CA SER A 143 11.93 25.40 -17.32
C SER A 143 11.36 24.01 -17.62
N LYS A 144 12.15 23.11 -18.24
CA LYS A 144 11.74 21.75 -18.68
C LYS A 144 12.81 20.74 -18.26
N LEU A 145 12.89 20.49 -16.97
CA LEU A 145 13.76 19.46 -16.38
C LEU A 145 13.33 18.05 -16.83
N PRO A 146 14.24 17.06 -16.80
CA PRO A 146 13.86 15.67 -17.05
C PRO A 146 12.77 15.21 -16.07
N PRO A 147 11.83 14.35 -16.51
CA PRO A 147 10.73 13.89 -15.67
C PRO A 147 11.28 13.12 -14.47
N ALA A 148 10.75 13.43 -13.29
CA ALA A 148 11.01 12.66 -12.07
C ALA A 148 10.15 11.38 -12.05
N ILE A 149 10.62 10.36 -11.34
CA ILE A 149 9.88 9.10 -11.17
C ILE A 149 8.56 9.41 -10.45
N PRO A 150 7.39 9.01 -11.00
CA PRO A 150 6.12 9.23 -10.34
C PRO A 150 6.01 8.33 -9.11
N THR A 151 6.18 8.89 -7.92
CA THR A 151 5.91 8.18 -6.66
C THR A 151 4.46 8.46 -6.24
N SER A 152 3.64 7.42 -6.12
CA SER A 152 2.26 7.54 -5.62
C SER A 152 2.18 7.93 -4.14
N TYR A 153 3.27 7.74 -3.40
CA TYR A 153 3.37 8.08 -1.99
C TYR A 153 3.80 9.53 -1.79
N LYS A 154 3.22 10.17 -0.78
CA LYS A 154 3.70 11.47 -0.30
C LYS A 154 5.10 11.29 0.27
N ARG A 155 5.97 12.29 0.05
CA ARG A 155 7.30 12.34 0.67
C ARG A 155 7.14 12.27 2.19
N TRP A 156 7.86 11.35 2.83
CA TRP A 156 7.84 11.23 4.29
C TRP A 156 8.40 12.49 4.94
N ILE A 157 7.67 13.02 5.94
CA ILE A 157 8.07 14.18 6.73
C ILE A 157 8.13 13.71 8.18
N PRO A 158 9.33 13.51 8.76
CA PRO A 158 9.45 12.98 10.11
C PRO A 158 8.89 13.98 11.13
N LYS A 159 7.86 13.59 11.89
CA LYS A 159 7.42 14.34 13.08
C LYS A 159 7.94 13.65 14.33
N ARG A 160 8.65 14.38 15.18
CA ARG A 160 9.17 13.82 16.43
C ARG A 160 8.01 13.45 17.36
N ALA A 161 7.90 12.18 17.67
CA ALA A 161 6.97 11.64 18.65
C ALA A 161 7.60 11.68 20.06
N PRO A 162 6.80 11.57 21.14
CA PRO A 162 7.36 11.36 22.47
C PRO A 162 8.22 10.09 22.48
N ASP A 163 9.30 10.12 23.26
CA ASP A 163 10.19 8.97 23.35
C ASP A 163 9.47 7.76 23.99
N ALA A 164 9.93 6.55 23.68
CA ALA A 164 9.35 5.32 24.23
C ALA A 164 9.34 5.36 25.77
N PRO A 165 8.41 4.68 26.46
CA PRO A 165 8.46 4.58 27.91
C PRO A 165 9.79 3.96 28.35
N HIS A 166 10.62 4.77 29.02
CA HIS A 166 11.89 4.36 29.60
C HIS A 166 12.03 4.98 30.99
N ASP A 167 12.92 4.42 31.80
CA ASP A 167 13.31 5.06 33.06
C ASP A 167 13.91 6.44 32.75
N PRO A 168 13.46 7.54 33.38
CA PRO A 168 14.00 8.88 33.14
C PRO A 168 15.52 8.99 33.35
N SER A 169 16.10 8.10 34.14
CA SER A 169 17.53 8.04 34.44
C SER A 169 18.33 7.13 33.50
N ALA A 170 17.66 6.32 32.67
CA ALA A 170 18.32 5.41 31.76
C ALA A 170 18.73 6.11 30.45
N PHE A 171 19.96 5.86 30.01
CA PHE A 171 20.41 6.30 28.69
C PHE A 171 19.68 5.51 27.58
N PHE A 172 18.79 6.18 26.85
CA PHE A 172 17.98 5.59 25.78
C PHE A 172 18.15 6.36 24.44
N PRO A 173 19.10 5.99 23.57
CA PRO A 173 19.48 6.78 22.39
C PRO A 173 18.50 6.67 21.20
N LEU A 174 17.34 6.03 21.37
CA LEU A 174 16.36 5.82 20.29
C LEU A 174 15.37 6.99 20.23
N LYS A 175 15.20 7.56 19.04
CA LYS A 175 14.23 8.65 18.76
C LYS A 175 13.05 8.10 17.97
N GLN A 176 11.84 8.45 18.38
CA GLN A 176 10.62 8.07 17.68
C GLN A 176 10.19 9.17 16.70
N TYR A 177 9.90 8.76 15.46
CA TYR A 177 9.32 9.63 14.43
C TYR A 177 8.07 8.97 13.86
N ILE A 178 7.02 9.77 13.67
CA ILE A 178 5.76 9.37 13.04
C ILE A 178 5.54 10.23 11.79
#